data_AF-A0A935W3Z1-F1
#
_entry.id   AF-A0A935W3Z1-F1
#
_cell.length_a   1.000
_cell.length_b   1.000
_cell.length_c   1.000
_cell.angle_alpha   90.00
_cell.angle_beta   90.00
_cell.angle_gamma   90.00
#
_symmetry.space_group_name_H-M   'P 1'
#
loop_
_entity.id
_entity.type
_entity.pdbx_description
1 polymer ?
#
loop_
_entity_poly.entity_id
_entity_poly.type
_entity_poly.pdbx_seq_one_letter_code
_entity_poly.pdbx_strand_id
1 'polypeptide(L)'
;MPSLISRLKKYTALHREQRRVVLATLLFLPLFWAGLRVLGFSRFRAWLARRPLAASGQCPAHAEAAATGELVNRAARHALGPVTCLTRSMWLCCWLRTRGVVSELRIGVRLVHGRLDAHAWVEHAGRPINDVQEVAEHFAVFDESLSPGSFSAP
;
A
#
# COMPACT_ATOMS: atom_id res chain seq x y z
N MET A 1 8.81 -34.01 18.86
CA MET A 1 9.43 -32.70 19.13
C MET A 1 9.88 -32.08 17.81
N PRO A 2 9.24 -31.01 17.30
CA PRO A 2 9.66 -30.41 16.03
C PRO A 2 11.07 -29.80 16.22
N SER A 3 12.02 -30.25 15.41
CA SER A 3 13.44 -29.96 15.57
C SER A 3 13.75 -28.47 15.43
N LEU A 4 14.74 -28.01 16.21
CA LEU A 4 15.33 -26.65 16.20
C LEU A 4 15.66 -26.14 14.78
N ILE A 5 15.91 -27.05 13.84
CA ILE A 5 16.21 -26.78 12.43
C ILE A 5 15.03 -26.13 11.70
N SER A 6 13.79 -26.51 12.04
CA SER A 6 12.58 -25.92 11.42
C SER A 6 12.34 -24.48 11.88
N ARG A 7 12.64 -24.18 13.16
CA ARG A 7 12.58 -22.81 13.70
C ARG A 7 13.60 -21.91 13.01
N LEU A 8 14.86 -22.35 12.89
CA LEU A 8 15.92 -21.59 12.21
C LEU A 8 15.64 -21.34 10.73
N LYS A 9 15.08 -22.32 10.01
CA LYS A 9 14.62 -22.12 8.62
C LYS A 9 13.49 -21.09 8.54
N LYS A 10 12.55 -21.09 9.50
CA LYS A 10 11.46 -20.11 9.56
C LYS A 10 11.98 -18.70 9.83
N TYR A 11 12.91 -18.53 10.77
CA TYR A 11 13.55 -17.24 11.06
C TYR A 11 14.35 -16.69 9.88
N THR A 12 15.11 -17.55 9.18
CA THR A 12 15.92 -17.12 8.02
C THR A 12 15.08 -16.82 6.79
N ALA A 13 14.00 -17.57 6.55
CA ALA A 13 13.06 -17.31 5.46
C ALA A 13 12.30 -15.98 5.67
N LEU A 14 11.86 -15.69 6.90
CA LEU A 14 11.25 -14.41 7.27
C LEU A 14 12.21 -13.25 6.98
N HIS A 15 13.48 -13.40 7.36
CA HIS A 15 14.50 -12.37 7.10
C HIS A 15 14.78 -12.18 5.59
N ARG A 16 14.70 -13.25 4.78
CA ARG A 16 14.85 -13.16 3.31
C ARG A 16 13.68 -12.41 2.68
N GLU A 17 12.45 -12.73 3.08
CA GLU A 17 11.27 -12.02 2.60
C GLU A 17 11.32 -10.54 3.01
N GLN A 18 11.65 -10.24 4.26
CA GLN A 18 11.84 -8.86 4.71
C GLN A 18 12.89 -8.11 3.88
N ARG A 19 14.06 -8.72 3.64
CA ARG A 19 15.09 -8.12 2.77
C ARG A 19 14.59 -7.87 1.35
N ARG A 20 13.81 -8.80 0.78
CA ARG A 20 13.22 -8.63 -0.56
C ARG A 20 12.23 -7.46 -0.58
N VAL A 21 11.37 -7.33 0.43
CA VAL A 21 10.44 -6.19 0.56
C VAL A 21 11.22 -4.88 0.58
N VAL A 22 12.27 -4.79 1.41
CA VAL A 22 13.07 -3.57 1.55
C VAL A 22 13.76 -3.21 0.24
N LEU A 23 14.52 -4.14 -0.36
CA LEU A 23 15.25 -3.89 -1.61
C LEU A 23 14.30 -3.53 -2.75
N ALA A 24 13.18 -4.24 -2.87
CA ALA A 24 12.17 -3.93 -3.87
C ALA A 24 11.56 -2.55 -3.61
N THR A 25 11.27 -2.19 -2.36
CA THR A 25 10.73 -0.86 -2.01
C THR A 25 11.69 0.26 -2.40
N LEU A 26 12.98 0.11 -2.07
CA LEU A 26 14.01 1.09 -2.44
C LEU A 26 14.15 1.27 -3.95
N LEU A 27 14.02 0.19 -4.71
CA LEU A 27 14.14 0.20 -6.18
C LEU A 27 12.89 0.71 -6.89
N PHE A 28 11.70 0.28 -6.44
CA PHE A 28 10.44 0.52 -7.16
C PHE A 28 9.74 1.82 -6.77
N LEU A 29 9.93 2.36 -5.56
CA LEU A 29 9.30 3.66 -5.21
C LEU A 29 9.68 4.81 -6.16
N PRO A 30 10.96 4.98 -6.57
CA PRO A 30 11.32 5.99 -7.58
C PRO A 30 10.58 5.77 -8.91
N LEU A 31 10.45 4.51 -9.32
CA LEU A 31 9.74 4.12 -10.55
C LEU A 31 8.24 4.39 -10.44
N PHE A 32 7.63 4.17 -9.28
CA PHE A 32 6.23 4.47 -9.01
C PHE A 32 5.98 5.98 -9.04
N TRP A 33 6.88 6.77 -8.47
CA TRP A 33 6.80 8.23 -8.54
C TRP A 33 6.91 8.73 -9.99
N ALA A 34 7.90 8.25 -10.74
CA ALA A 34 8.07 8.61 -12.14
C ALA A 34 6.87 8.17 -13.00
N GLY A 35 6.41 6.93 -12.82
CA GLY A 35 5.24 6.38 -13.52
C GLY A 35 3.97 7.18 -13.25
N LEU A 36 3.73 7.56 -12.00
CA LEU A 36 2.60 8.42 -11.64
C LEU A 36 2.67 9.79 -12.33
N ARG A 37 3.88 10.38 -12.45
CA ARG A 37 4.08 11.70 -13.05
C ARG A 37 3.99 11.69 -14.58
N VAL A 38 4.39 10.59 -15.22
CA VAL A 38 4.36 10.43 -16.69
C VAL A 38 2.98 9.96 -17.18
N LEU A 39 2.38 8.99 -16.50
CA LEU A 39 1.13 8.37 -16.93
C LEU A 39 -0.11 9.04 -16.30
N GLY A 40 0.07 9.76 -15.19
CA GLY A 40 -1.04 10.23 -14.36
C GLY A 40 -1.69 9.11 -13.55
N PHE A 41 -2.49 9.51 -12.56
CA PHE A 41 -3.09 8.60 -11.58
C PHE A 41 -4.01 7.56 -12.21
N SER A 42 -4.97 7.98 -13.04
CA SER A 42 -6.00 7.07 -13.58
C SER A 42 -5.40 5.95 -14.45
N ARG A 43 -4.44 6.28 -15.31
CA ARG A 43 -3.78 5.29 -16.19
C ARG A 43 -2.88 4.36 -15.37
N PHE A 44 -2.16 4.89 -14.40
CA PHE A 44 -1.27 4.07 -13.56
C PHE A 44 -2.06 3.13 -12.64
N ARG A 45 -3.18 3.60 -12.07
CA ARG A 45 -4.12 2.76 -11.31
C ARG A 45 -4.73 1.66 -12.17
N ALA A 46 -5.17 1.97 -13.39
CA ALA A 46 -5.71 0.98 -14.31
C ALA A 46 -4.67 -0.09 -14.69
N TRP A 47 -3.41 0.33 -14.93
CA TRP A 47 -2.31 -0.60 -15.15
C TRP A 47 -2.09 -1.53 -13.95
N LEU A 48 -2.12 -0.99 -12.73
CA LEU A 48 -1.94 -1.78 -11.52
C LEU A 48 -3.06 -2.81 -11.31
N ALA A 49 -4.30 -2.40 -11.59
CA ALA A 49 -5.50 -3.24 -11.47
C ALA A 49 -5.51 -4.42 -12.47
N ARG A 50 -4.92 -4.25 -13.66
CA ARG A 50 -4.85 -5.29 -14.71
C ARG A 50 -3.88 -6.43 -14.41
N ARG A 51 -2.94 -6.23 -13.48
CA ARG A 51 -2.01 -7.30 -13.13
C ARG A 51 -2.86 -8.46 -12.53
N PRO A 52 -2.47 -9.74 -12.64
CA PRO A 52 -3.24 -10.85 -12.05
C PRO A 52 -2.91 -11.04 -10.56
N LEU A 53 -3.91 -11.31 -9.73
CA LEU A 53 -3.65 -11.67 -8.32
C LEU A 53 -2.91 -13.00 -8.34
N ALA A 54 -1.74 -13.10 -7.71
CA ALA A 54 -1.05 -14.39 -7.66
C ALA A 54 -1.93 -15.42 -6.96
N ALA A 55 -1.92 -16.67 -7.42
CA ALA A 55 -2.66 -17.74 -6.74
C ALA A 55 -2.10 -17.89 -5.31
N SER A 56 -2.83 -17.38 -4.32
CA SER A 56 -2.45 -17.50 -2.92
C SER A 56 -2.78 -18.90 -2.43
N GLY A 57 -1.78 -19.60 -1.87
CA GLY A 57 -2.02 -20.84 -1.11
C GLY A 57 -2.71 -20.59 0.23
N GLN A 58 -2.55 -19.41 0.83
CA GLN A 58 -3.10 -18.99 2.13
C GLN A 58 -3.29 -17.46 2.15
N CYS A 59 -4.41 -16.98 2.69
CA CYS A 59 -4.60 -15.57 3.00
C CYS A 59 -3.77 -15.24 4.26
N PRO A 60 -2.82 -14.29 4.21
CA PRO A 60 -2.02 -13.96 5.38
C PRO A 60 -2.90 -13.41 6.49
N ALA A 61 -2.49 -13.62 7.75
CA ALA A 61 -3.13 -12.95 8.86
C ALA A 61 -2.93 -11.43 8.74
N HIS A 62 -3.90 -10.64 9.21
CA HIS A 62 -3.81 -9.17 9.18
C HIS A 62 -2.49 -8.65 9.79
N ALA A 63 -2.00 -9.28 10.85
CA ALA A 63 -0.71 -8.93 11.48
C ALA A 63 0.49 -9.06 10.52
N GLU A 64 0.49 -10.03 9.61
CA GLU A 64 1.56 -10.21 8.62
C GLU A 64 1.49 -9.16 7.51
N ALA A 65 0.28 -8.81 7.07
CA ALA A 65 0.06 -7.72 6.13
C ALA A 65 0.47 -6.36 6.74
N ALA A 66 0.10 -6.11 7.99
CA ALA A 66 0.50 -4.92 8.76
C ALA A 66 2.02 -4.86 8.97
N ALA A 67 2.68 -5.98 9.29
CA ALA A 67 4.14 -6.03 9.40
C ALA A 67 4.83 -5.70 8.07
N THR A 68 4.24 -6.12 6.94
CA THR A 68 4.73 -5.76 5.62
C THR A 68 4.55 -4.27 5.34
N GLY A 69 3.40 -3.69 5.70
CA GLY A 69 3.13 -2.26 5.56
C GLY A 69 4.10 -1.41 6.37
N GLU A 70 4.36 -1.78 7.62
CA GLU A 70 5.37 -1.10 8.46
C GLU A 70 6.77 -1.22 7.86
N LEU A 71 7.14 -2.38 7.32
CA LEU A 71 8.43 -2.55 6.67
C LEU A 71 8.57 -1.65 5.43
N VAL A 72 7.52 -1.51 4.63
CA VAL A 72 7.47 -0.58 3.50
C VAL A 72 7.58 0.87 4.00
N ASN A 73 6.89 1.25 5.09
CA ASN A 73 7.01 2.58 5.70
C ASN A 73 8.44 2.89 6.15
N ARG A 74 9.13 1.92 6.74
CA ARG A 74 10.54 2.04 7.13
C ARG A 74 11.45 2.19 5.92
N ALA A 75 11.31 1.30 4.93
CA ALA A 75 12.14 1.32 3.73
C ALA A 75 11.93 2.59 2.89
N ALA A 76 10.70 3.09 2.81
CA ALA A 76 10.33 4.32 2.11
C ALA A 76 11.13 5.55 2.56
N ARG A 77 11.51 5.62 3.85
CA ARG A 77 12.34 6.71 4.40
C ARG A 77 13.76 6.75 3.83
N HIS A 78 14.20 5.67 3.19
CA HIS A 78 15.53 5.54 2.62
C HIS A 78 15.52 5.38 1.09
N ALA A 79 14.35 5.45 0.46
CA ALA A 79 14.23 5.36 -0.99
C ALA A 79 14.78 6.63 -1.65
N LEU A 80 15.28 6.49 -2.88
CA LEU A 80 15.83 7.61 -3.64
C LEU A 80 14.71 8.47 -4.23
N GLY A 81 14.83 9.78 -4.09
CA GLY A 81 13.86 10.73 -4.66
C GLY A 81 12.57 10.88 -3.86
N PRO A 82 11.54 11.55 -4.42
CA PRO A 82 10.35 11.90 -3.67
C PRO A 82 9.48 10.67 -3.40
N VAL A 83 9.10 10.50 -2.13
CA VAL A 83 8.14 9.47 -1.70
C VAL A 83 6.91 10.15 -1.13
N THR A 84 5.74 9.75 -1.63
CA THR A 84 4.43 10.24 -1.18
C THR A 84 3.64 9.11 -0.54
N CYS A 85 2.64 9.43 0.29
CA CYS A 85 1.70 8.43 0.81
C CYS A 85 1.07 7.62 -0.33
N LEU A 86 0.71 8.27 -1.43
CA LEU A 86 0.12 7.62 -2.60
C LEU A 86 1.07 6.61 -3.27
N THR A 87 2.30 7.01 -3.59
CA THR A 87 3.28 6.12 -4.24
C THR A 87 3.64 4.93 -3.35
N ARG A 88 3.75 5.16 -2.04
CA ARG A 88 3.96 4.12 -1.03
C ARG A 88 2.81 3.13 -0.95
N SER A 89 1.57 3.62 -0.87
CA SER A 89 0.37 2.78 -0.79
C SER A 89 0.12 2.01 -2.09
N MET A 90 0.34 2.63 -3.26
CA MET A 90 0.28 1.94 -4.55
C MET A 90 1.33 0.82 -4.67
N TRP A 91 2.56 1.08 -4.24
CA TRP A 91 3.62 0.08 -4.22
C TRP A 91 3.27 -1.08 -3.28
N LEU A 92 2.73 -0.80 -2.08
CA LEU A 92 2.33 -1.83 -1.14
C LEU A 92 1.21 -2.71 -1.73
N CYS A 93 0.14 -2.13 -2.28
CA CYS A 93 -0.90 -2.88 -2.99
C CYS A 93 -0.33 -3.75 -4.12
N CYS A 94 0.59 -3.18 -4.90
CA CYS A 94 1.30 -3.88 -5.98
C CYS A 94 2.05 -5.12 -5.47
N TRP A 95 2.77 -4.97 -4.37
CA TRP A 95 3.59 -6.00 -3.73
C TRP A 95 2.77 -7.10 -3.06
N LEU A 96 1.66 -6.72 -2.42
CA LEU A 96 0.70 -7.65 -1.80
C LEU A 96 -0.01 -8.49 -2.86
N ARG A 97 -0.37 -7.88 -4.00
CA ARG A 97 -0.94 -8.59 -5.15
C ARG A 97 -0.05 -9.69 -5.72
N THR A 98 1.27 -9.48 -5.77
CA THR A 98 2.21 -10.52 -6.24
C THR A 98 2.31 -11.71 -5.28
N ARG A 99 1.73 -11.59 -4.07
CA ARG A 99 1.65 -12.64 -3.05
C ARG A 99 0.25 -13.21 -2.88
N GLY A 100 -0.69 -12.79 -3.73
CA GLY A 100 -2.09 -13.20 -3.66
C GLY A 100 -2.85 -12.61 -2.47
N VAL A 101 -2.34 -11.52 -1.89
CA VAL A 101 -2.98 -10.84 -0.77
C VAL A 101 -3.93 -9.78 -1.31
N VAL A 102 -5.22 -9.97 -1.02
CA VAL A 102 -6.25 -8.98 -1.36
C VAL A 102 -6.08 -7.76 -0.46
N SER A 103 -5.94 -6.59 -1.06
CA SER A 103 -5.79 -5.31 -0.37
C SER A 103 -6.35 -4.19 -1.23
N GLU A 104 -6.81 -3.13 -0.58
CA GLU A 104 -7.49 -2.00 -1.21
C GLU A 104 -6.69 -0.72 -0.97
N LEU A 105 -6.46 0.03 -2.05
CA LEU A 105 -5.90 1.37 -1.96
C LEU A 105 -7.04 2.33 -1.61
N ARG A 106 -6.95 2.97 -0.44
CA ARG A 106 -7.87 4.03 -0.02
C ARG A 106 -7.21 5.39 -0.18
N ILE A 107 -7.99 6.35 -0.67
CA ILE A 107 -7.59 7.75 -0.79
C ILE A 107 -8.67 8.57 -0.10
N GLY A 108 -8.25 9.38 0.85
CA GLY A 108 -9.15 10.25 1.59
C GLY A 108 -8.70 11.70 1.57
N VAL A 109 -9.64 12.60 1.78
CA VAL A 109 -9.37 14.04 1.90
C VAL A 109 -10.02 14.60 3.16
N ARG A 110 -9.44 15.68 3.66
CA ARG A 110 -10.02 16.50 4.73
C ARG A 110 -9.72 17.97 4.48
N LEU A 111 -10.57 18.83 5.01
CA LEU A 111 -10.35 20.28 5.00
C LEU A 111 -9.82 20.71 6.36
N VAL A 112 -8.60 21.24 6.39
CA VAL A 112 -7.95 21.73 7.60
C VAL A 112 -7.59 23.19 7.39
N HIS A 113 -8.22 24.08 8.16
CA HIS A 113 -8.03 25.53 8.05
C HIS A 113 -8.18 26.06 6.61
N GLY A 114 -9.19 25.58 5.89
CA GLY A 114 -9.45 25.97 4.49
C GLY A 114 -8.47 25.38 3.46
N ARG A 115 -7.53 24.53 3.87
CA ARG A 115 -6.64 23.80 2.96
C ARG A 115 -7.11 22.36 2.79
N LEU A 116 -7.17 21.92 1.54
CA LEU A 116 -7.44 20.53 1.19
C LEU A 116 -6.19 19.70 1.47
N ASP A 117 -6.30 18.76 2.40
CA ASP A 117 -5.26 17.79 2.76
C ASP A 117 -5.69 16.41 2.25
N ALA A 118 -4.81 15.72 1.53
CA ALA A 118 -5.09 14.45 0.89
C ALA A 118 -4.14 13.37 1.38
N HIS A 119 -4.68 12.20 1.67
CA HIS A 119 -3.92 11.08 2.20
C HIS A 119 -4.30 9.77 1.53
N ALA A 120 -3.38 8.82 1.51
CA ALA A 120 -3.58 7.52 0.89
C ALA A 120 -2.96 6.40 1.72
N TRP A 121 -3.75 5.38 2.00
CA TRP A 121 -3.37 4.20 2.78
C TRP A 121 -3.85 2.91 2.09
N VAL A 122 -3.45 1.77 2.65
CA VAL A 122 -3.88 0.45 2.19
C VAL A 122 -4.65 -0.22 3.30
N GLU A 123 -5.75 -0.86 2.93
CA GLU A 123 -6.54 -1.70 3.80
C GLU A 123 -6.45 -3.17 3.40
N HIS A 124 -6.44 -4.04 4.40
CA HIS A 124 -6.58 -5.48 4.24
C HIS A 124 -7.65 -5.97 5.20
N ALA A 125 -8.69 -6.61 4.65
CA ALA A 125 -9.90 -6.99 5.38
C ALA A 125 -10.54 -5.78 6.09
N GLY A 126 -10.66 -4.65 5.39
CA GLY A 126 -11.28 -3.41 5.89
C GLY A 126 -10.51 -2.68 6.98
N ARG A 127 -9.22 -3.01 7.17
CA ARG A 127 -8.38 -2.44 8.23
C ARG A 127 -7.08 -1.87 7.68
N PRO A 128 -6.65 -0.66 8.09
CA PRO A 128 -5.39 -0.08 7.67
C PRO A 128 -4.19 -0.96 8.02
N ILE A 129 -3.25 -1.10 7.08
CA ILE A 129 -2.02 -1.91 7.28
C ILE A 129 -0.72 -1.12 7.13
N ASN A 130 -0.76 0.11 6.62
CA ASN A 130 0.42 0.98 6.51
C ASN A 130 0.21 2.37 7.13
N ASP A 131 -0.81 2.48 7.97
CA ASP A 131 -1.17 3.70 8.68
C ASP A 131 -1.81 3.39 10.04
N VAL A 132 -2.14 4.43 10.79
CA VAL A 132 -2.89 4.32 12.06
C VAL A 132 -4.28 3.73 11.82
N GLN A 133 -4.84 3.05 12.83
CA GLN A 133 -6.13 2.36 12.66
C GLN A 133 -7.29 3.34 12.45
N GLU A 134 -7.24 4.54 13.05
CA GLU A 134 -8.28 5.56 12.93
C GLU A 134 -8.15 6.43 11.66
N VAL A 135 -7.23 6.11 10.73
CA VAL A 135 -6.98 6.95 9.55
C VAL A 135 -8.24 7.19 8.72
N ALA A 136 -9.11 6.18 8.61
CA ALA A 136 -10.37 6.28 7.87
C ALA A 136 -11.40 7.19 8.55
N GLU A 137 -11.28 7.43 9.87
CA GLU A 137 -12.16 8.34 10.61
C GLU A 137 -11.76 9.81 10.39
N HIS A 138 -10.48 10.07 10.08
CA HIS A 138 -9.95 11.41 9.91
C HIS A 138 -10.04 11.95 8.47
N PHE A 139 -10.37 11.10 7.50
CA PHE A 139 -10.40 11.46 6.09
C PHE A 139 -11.69 10.93 5.44
N ALA A 140 -12.38 11.80 4.69
CA ALA A 140 -13.49 11.37 3.85
C ALA A 140 -12.94 10.57 2.66
N VAL A 141 -13.30 9.28 2.58
CA VAL A 141 -12.78 8.35 1.56
C VAL A 141 -13.47 8.59 0.22
N PHE A 142 -12.67 8.63 -0.85
CA PHE A 142 -13.16 8.60 -2.23
C PHE A 142 -13.47 7.15 -2.63
N ASP A 143 -14.71 6.70 -2.42
CA ASP A 143 -15.12 5.34 -2.81
C ASP A 143 -15.60 5.22 -4.27
N GLU A 144 -16.04 6.31 -4.94
CA GLU A 144 -16.47 6.28 -6.35
C GLU A 144 -16.24 7.61 -7.09
N SER A 145 -16.34 7.56 -8.43
CA SER A 145 -16.23 8.75 -9.29
C SER A 145 -17.30 9.77 -8.94
N LEU A 146 -16.92 10.86 -8.28
CA LEU A 146 -17.79 12.03 -8.14
C LEU A 146 -18.09 12.57 -9.55
N SER A 147 -19.32 12.38 -10.00
CA SER A 147 -19.84 13.06 -11.19
C SER A 147 -19.82 14.57 -10.93
N PRO A 148 -19.37 15.43 -11.86
CA PRO A 148 -19.26 16.88 -11.65
C PRO A 148 -20.53 17.57 -11.12
N GLY A 149 -21.71 17.00 -11.38
CA GLY A 149 -23.00 17.49 -10.87
C GLY A 149 -23.24 17.31 -9.37
N SER A 150 -22.34 16.64 -8.64
CA SER A 150 -22.42 16.48 -7.18
C SER A 150 -21.87 17.69 -6.39
N PHE A 151 -21.31 18.69 -7.08
CA PHE A 151 -20.77 19.91 -6.47
C PHE A 151 -21.70 21.14 -6.56
N SER A 152 -22.94 20.97 -7.03
CA SER A 152 -23.93 22.05 -6.98
C SER A 152 -24.58 22.09 -5.59
N ALA A 153 -24.09 22.98 -4.73
CA ALA A 153 -24.89 23.49 -3.60
C ALA A 153 -25.64 24.75 -4.06
N PRO A 154 -26.84 25.03 -3.53
CA PRO A 154 -27.69 26.17 -3.93
C PRO A 154 -27.07 27.54 -3.61
#